data_AF-A0AAV9QZ79-F1
#
_entry.id   AF-A0AAV9QZ79-F1
#
_cell.length_a   1.000
_cell.length_b   1.000
_cell.length_c   1.000
_cell.angle_alpha   90.00
_cell.angle_beta   90.00
_cell.angle_gamma   90.00
#
_symmetry.space_group_name_H-M   'P 1'
#
loop_
_entity.id
_entity.type
_entity.pdbx_description
1 polymer ?
#
loop_
_entity_poly.entity_id
_entity_poly.type
_entity_poly.pdbx_seq_one_letter_code
_entity_poly.pdbx_strand_id
1 'polypeptide(L)'
;MLKHLSTAYALLPRCLLSPTPRTLSRTCRLPGRMDAAVVRCLPGEPKLTISFCLGESQKHMLRDQDEALGKVLTRISNTIAKNHAKAKKSKKNLDHQPSEAAEPAVVKLFFRGDEVPDTLPNSEAWQDGAVLQVGEVKYNIQRNAPTFTTAELPVSLMAGFPVCPKLEVEFGNLKDCEFMWFKENSTNTSPKAAKEFPAQDGGWTQVGCERVHVPSNQDIGFRLKLYCTPKDGNRSGRSKELVSVGAVEAGPGVCTSDNRHAYTSKVAEWPVVRVVSYNILADIYAQTDLSKTVLYPYCAPYALQLDYRQNLIKKELAGYNADIICLQEVDKGVFVDSLTPALDAYGLDGVFRLKEKQHEGLATFYRRSKFRLLSRHDIMLSEALMSDPLHSELLERVSENRDLKDKILQRSTSLQVTVLEDLMKPGRKVCVANTHLYWHPKGGNVRLVQMGVALQHLSRVISDVAPGAPLVFCGDFNSTPNSGVVQLLSEAAVPQQHADWSSSGPEETCCMELISTFPPLLSACGQPAYTNYVGGFHGCLDYIFIQPESMQVEQVIPLPSHQEVTTYKALPSVAHPSDHIALATLVISAAAGSSMRCGIFTETSNLCCCKPPC
;
A
#
# COMPACT_ATOMS: atom_id res chain seq x y z
N MET A 1 42.64 29.43 5.69
CA MET A 1 42.31 30.63 6.48
C MET A 1 41.24 30.27 7.47
N LEU A 2 41.67 30.04 8.71
CA LEU A 2 40.83 29.87 9.88
C LEU A 2 40.50 31.26 10.45
N LYS A 3 39.31 31.38 11.07
CA LYS A 3 38.82 32.47 11.95
C LYS A 3 38.31 33.73 11.25
N HIS A 4 36.99 33.97 11.31
CA HIS A 4 36.36 34.96 12.20
C HIS A 4 34.86 35.16 11.89
N LEU A 5 34.08 35.48 12.96
CA LEU A 5 32.65 35.87 13.06
C LEU A 5 31.69 34.67 13.20
N SER A 6 31.27 34.21 14.39
CA SER A 6 30.66 34.85 15.58
C SER A 6 29.24 35.41 15.36
N THR A 7 28.29 34.76 16.04
CA THR A 7 27.08 35.29 16.69
C THR A 7 26.01 36.00 15.86
N ALA A 8 24.99 35.23 15.45
CA ALA A 8 23.59 35.69 15.38
C ALA A 8 22.63 34.48 15.27
N TYR A 9 22.44 33.74 16.38
CA TYR A 9 21.33 32.79 16.52
C TYR A 9 20.64 33.05 17.86
N ALA A 10 19.83 34.09 17.89
CA ALA A 10 18.82 34.30 18.91
C ALA A 10 17.77 35.21 18.28
N LEU A 11 16.64 34.63 17.86
CA LEU A 11 15.30 35.24 17.74
C LEU A 11 14.37 34.22 17.05
N LEU A 12 14.12 33.09 17.73
CA LEU A 12 12.93 32.27 17.51
C LEU A 12 11.93 32.67 18.60
N PRO A 13 10.73 33.17 18.28
CA PRO A 13 9.70 33.29 19.29
C PRO A 13 9.27 31.89 19.72
N ARG A 14 9.53 31.55 20.99
CA ARG A 14 8.86 30.47 21.71
C ARG A 14 7.36 30.75 21.69
N CYS A 15 6.65 30.19 20.72
CA CYS A 15 5.20 30.17 20.75
C CYS A 15 4.78 29.15 21.81
N LEU A 16 4.28 29.67 22.92
CA LEU A 16 3.69 28.93 24.02
C LEU A 16 2.63 27.97 23.49
N LEU A 17 2.77 26.69 23.80
CA LEU A 17 1.71 25.69 23.67
C LEU A 17 0.52 26.14 24.53
N SER A 18 -0.47 26.75 23.89
CA SER A 18 -1.77 27.02 24.50
C SER A 18 -2.54 25.70 24.67
N PRO A 19 -3.25 25.50 25.79
CA PRO A 19 -4.04 24.30 26.03
C PRO A 19 -5.16 24.17 24.99
N THR A 20 -5.31 22.96 24.46
CA THR A 20 -6.41 22.56 23.56
C THR A 20 -7.78 22.85 24.19
N PRO A 21 -8.75 23.42 23.45
CA PRO A 21 -10.10 23.61 23.97
C PRO A 21 -10.81 22.26 24.13
N ARG A 22 -11.52 22.11 25.25
CA ARG A 22 -12.37 20.97 25.56
C ARG A 22 -13.48 20.84 24.51
N THR A 23 -13.52 19.72 23.79
CA THR A 23 -14.64 19.30 22.95
C THR A 23 -15.89 19.01 23.80
N LEU A 24 -16.96 19.78 23.59
CA LEU A 24 -18.28 19.52 24.15
C LEU A 24 -19.02 18.54 23.23
N SER A 25 -19.08 17.26 23.59
CA SER A 25 -19.97 16.28 22.96
C SER A 25 -21.29 16.26 23.73
N ARG A 26 -22.33 16.91 23.22
CA ARG A 26 -23.69 16.71 23.73
C ARG A 26 -24.28 15.48 23.05
N THR A 27 -24.20 14.33 23.70
CA THR A 27 -24.90 13.12 23.28
C THR A 27 -26.39 13.26 23.64
N CYS A 28 -27.26 13.29 22.63
CA CYS A 28 -28.68 13.06 22.85
C CYS A 28 -28.86 11.63 23.36
N ARG A 29 -29.19 11.50 24.66
CA ARG A 29 -29.50 10.21 25.29
C ARG A 29 -30.83 9.71 24.75
N LEU A 30 -30.81 8.63 23.96
CA LEU A 30 -31.99 7.82 23.72
C LEU A 30 -32.34 7.09 25.03
N PRO A 31 -33.60 7.14 25.53
CA PRO A 31 -33.96 6.47 26.77
C PRO A 31 -33.88 4.94 26.57
N GLY A 32 -33.04 4.26 27.36
CA GLY A 32 -33.01 2.79 27.46
C GLY A 32 -31.73 2.09 27.00
N ARG A 33 -30.75 2.78 26.41
CA ARG A 33 -29.46 2.17 26.00
C ARG A 33 -28.40 2.39 27.07
N MET A 34 -27.86 1.32 27.65
CA MET A 34 -26.72 1.38 28.59
C MET A 34 -25.46 1.82 27.84
N ASP A 35 -24.69 2.73 28.44
CA ASP A 35 -23.42 3.20 27.87
C ASP A 35 -22.38 2.05 27.85
N ALA A 36 -21.38 2.12 26.98
CA ALA A 36 -20.35 1.09 26.88
C ALA A 36 -19.10 1.45 27.69
N ALA A 37 -18.50 0.43 28.32
CA ALA A 37 -17.15 0.47 28.85
C ALA A 37 -16.27 -0.50 28.06
N VAL A 38 -15.30 0.04 27.35
CA VAL A 38 -14.40 -0.72 26.47
C VAL A 38 -13.19 -1.20 27.26
N VAL A 39 -12.91 -2.50 27.18
CA VAL A 39 -11.75 -3.11 27.83
C VAL A 39 -10.87 -3.77 26.78
N ARG A 40 -9.63 -3.30 26.61
CA ARG A 40 -8.64 -3.97 25.75
C ARG A 40 -7.73 -4.82 26.60
N CYS A 41 -7.77 -6.13 26.42
CA CYS A 41 -7.02 -7.12 27.17
C CYS A 41 -6.51 -8.20 26.22
N LEU A 42 -5.19 -8.21 25.97
CA LEU A 42 -4.53 -9.17 25.09
C LEU A 42 -3.72 -10.20 25.87
N PRO A 43 -3.76 -11.49 25.46
CA PRO A 43 -2.82 -12.49 25.96
C PRO A 43 -1.37 -12.06 25.69
N GLY A 44 -0.50 -12.18 26.69
CA GLY A 44 0.93 -11.84 26.59
C GLY A 44 1.28 -10.38 26.87
N GLU A 45 0.30 -9.47 26.97
CA GLU A 45 0.54 -8.12 27.49
C GLU A 45 0.40 -8.10 29.02
N PRO A 46 1.29 -7.42 29.78
CA PRO A 46 1.19 -7.37 31.24
C PRO A 46 0.05 -6.47 31.71
N LYS A 47 -0.49 -5.64 30.82
CA LYS A 47 -1.48 -4.61 31.16
C LYS A 47 -2.71 -4.71 30.27
N LEU A 48 -3.82 -4.18 30.78
CA LEU A 48 -5.06 -3.95 30.04
C LEU A 48 -5.47 -2.49 30.16
N THR A 49 -6.30 -2.03 29.22
CA THR A 49 -6.91 -0.70 29.29
C THR A 49 -8.42 -0.79 29.52
N ILE A 50 -8.96 0.12 30.33
CA ILE A 50 -10.40 0.26 30.58
C ILE A 50 -10.79 1.71 30.25
N SER A 51 -11.78 1.88 29.39
CA SER A 51 -12.22 3.19 28.90
C SER A 51 -13.74 3.33 28.92
N PHE A 52 -14.26 4.39 29.54
CA PHE A 52 -15.70 4.68 29.56
C PHE A 52 -15.97 6.17 29.80
N CYS A 53 -17.15 6.65 29.43
CA CYS A 53 -17.59 8.02 29.71
C CYS A 53 -18.24 8.08 31.07
N LEU A 54 -17.81 8.98 31.97
CA LEU A 54 -18.52 9.27 33.21
C LEU A 54 -18.97 10.73 33.20
N GLY A 55 -20.25 10.97 32.92
CA GLY A 55 -20.75 12.32 32.61
C GLY A 55 -20.13 12.81 31.30
N GLU A 56 -19.53 14.00 31.31
CA GLU A 56 -18.81 14.56 30.15
C GLU A 56 -17.31 14.18 30.13
N SER A 57 -16.82 13.44 31.13
CA SER A 57 -15.40 13.11 31.24
C SER A 57 -15.10 11.71 30.72
N GLN A 58 -14.23 11.60 29.72
CA GLN A 58 -13.65 10.33 29.32
C GLN A 58 -12.71 9.82 30.43
N LYS A 59 -12.93 8.58 30.86
CA LYS A 59 -12.01 7.86 31.75
C LYS A 59 -11.23 6.87 30.91
N HIS A 60 -9.92 6.85 31.12
CA HIS A 60 -9.00 5.91 30.52
C HIS A 60 -8.00 5.48 31.60
N MET A 61 -7.82 4.19 31.78
CA MET A 61 -6.87 3.64 32.76
C MET A 61 -6.12 2.47 32.16
N LEU A 62 -4.83 2.39 32.50
CA LEU A 62 -3.95 1.28 32.20
C LEU A 62 -3.66 0.54 33.51
N ARG A 63 -4.00 -0.74 33.59
CA ARG A 63 -3.90 -1.57 34.81
C ARG A 63 -3.19 -2.87 34.51
N ASP A 64 -2.56 -3.46 35.52
CA ASP A 64 -1.95 -4.78 35.37
C ASP A 64 -3.04 -5.86 35.26
N GLN A 65 -2.83 -6.82 34.37
CA GLN A 65 -3.79 -7.89 34.10
C GLN A 65 -3.96 -8.81 35.32
N ASP A 66 -2.89 -9.04 36.06
CA ASP A 66 -2.87 -9.90 37.26
C ASP A 66 -3.30 -9.16 38.54
N GLU A 67 -3.54 -7.84 38.44
CA GLU A 67 -4.05 -7.10 39.58
C GLU A 67 -5.48 -7.53 39.91
N ALA A 68 -5.75 -7.78 41.19
CA ALA A 68 -7.09 -8.05 41.70
C ALA A 68 -8.08 -6.91 41.35
N LEU A 69 -9.26 -7.29 40.85
CA LEU A 69 -10.34 -6.42 40.41
C LEU A 69 -10.68 -5.32 41.43
N GLY A 70 -10.74 -5.66 42.72
CA GLY A 70 -11.11 -4.75 43.80
C GLY A 70 -10.24 -3.50 43.87
N LYS A 71 -8.95 -3.62 43.51
CA LYS A 71 -8.04 -2.47 43.44
C LYS A 71 -8.44 -1.52 42.30
N VAL A 72 -8.93 -2.03 41.18
CA VAL A 72 -9.39 -1.21 40.05
C VAL A 72 -10.72 -0.52 40.38
N LEU A 73 -11.69 -1.27 40.93
CA LEU A 73 -12.99 -0.72 41.34
C LEU A 73 -12.83 0.38 42.40
N THR A 74 -11.94 0.17 43.38
CA THR A 74 -11.59 1.19 44.40
C THR A 74 -11.03 2.46 43.76
N ARG A 75 -10.17 2.34 42.74
CA ARG A 75 -9.62 3.51 42.02
C ARG A 75 -10.70 4.26 41.25
N ILE A 76 -11.63 3.56 40.64
CA ILE A 76 -12.79 4.17 39.97
C ILE A 76 -13.61 4.95 41.01
N SER A 77 -13.95 4.33 42.15
CA SER A 77 -14.68 4.97 43.26
C SER A 77 -13.98 6.24 43.75
N ASN A 78 -12.67 6.17 43.99
CA ASN A 78 -11.86 7.31 44.42
C ASN A 78 -11.81 8.44 43.38
N THR A 79 -11.81 8.11 42.09
CA THR A 79 -11.82 9.10 41.00
C THR A 79 -13.14 9.87 40.97
N ILE A 80 -14.25 9.20 41.29
CA ILE A 80 -15.58 9.81 41.37
C ILE A 80 -15.67 10.75 42.57
N ALA A 81 -15.25 10.29 43.75
CA ALA A 81 -15.23 11.09 44.96
C ALA A 81 -14.44 12.41 44.77
N LYS A 82 -13.27 12.34 44.11
CA LYS A 82 -12.47 13.53 43.75
C LYS A 82 -13.18 14.48 42.78
N ASN A 83 -13.91 13.94 41.79
CA ASN A 83 -14.67 14.75 40.83
C ASN A 83 -15.85 15.48 41.51
N HIS A 84 -16.58 14.81 42.41
CA HIS A 84 -17.65 15.45 43.19
C HIS A 84 -17.14 16.53 44.15
N ALA A 85 -15.98 16.30 44.79
CA ALA A 85 -15.34 17.30 45.65
C ALA A 85 -14.93 18.57 44.87
N LYS A 86 -14.44 18.43 43.63
CA LYS A 86 -14.11 19.58 42.76
C LYS A 86 -15.35 20.35 42.30
N ALA A 87 -16.44 19.66 41.95
CA ALA A 87 -17.71 20.29 41.57
C ALA A 87 -18.36 21.04 42.75
N LYS A 88 -18.29 20.50 43.97
CA LYS A 88 -18.74 21.20 45.19
C LYS A 88 -17.87 22.42 45.52
N LYS A 89 -16.55 22.37 45.28
CA LYS A 89 -15.66 23.54 45.45
C LYS A 89 -15.95 24.66 44.45
N SER A 90 -16.27 24.38 43.18
CA SER A 90 -16.59 25.45 42.21
C SER A 90 -17.94 26.13 42.49
N LYS A 91 -18.88 25.43 43.15
CA LYS A 91 -20.14 26.03 43.66
C LYS A 91 -19.99 26.76 45.01
N LYS A 92 -18.90 26.52 45.76
CA LYS A 92 -18.65 27.11 47.09
C LYS A 92 -18.00 28.50 47.09
N ASN A 93 -17.76 29.11 45.94
CA ASN A 93 -17.37 30.53 45.86
C ASN A 93 -18.52 31.50 46.21
N LEU A 94 -19.64 31.01 46.73
CA LEU A 94 -20.76 31.84 47.17
C LEU A 94 -21.32 31.55 48.56
N ASP A 95 -20.81 30.57 49.34
CA ASP A 95 -21.13 30.51 50.77
C ASP A 95 -20.23 29.57 51.58
N HIS A 96 -19.82 30.04 52.75
CA HIS A 96 -18.94 29.35 53.70
C HIS A 96 -19.71 28.36 54.59
N GLN A 97 -19.59 27.06 54.29
CA GLN A 97 -19.80 25.99 55.28
C GLN A 97 -18.76 24.87 55.13
N PRO A 98 -18.47 24.07 56.18
CA PRO A 98 -17.55 22.94 56.12
C PRO A 98 -18.05 21.86 55.14
N SER A 99 -17.14 21.12 54.52
CA SER A 99 -17.50 20.03 53.59
C SER A 99 -17.45 18.70 54.33
N GLU A 100 -18.59 18.03 54.50
CA GLU A 100 -18.60 16.59 54.73
C GLU A 100 -17.88 15.88 53.58
N ALA A 101 -17.10 14.84 53.90
CA ALA A 101 -16.47 13.99 52.91
C ALA A 101 -17.56 13.33 52.06
N ALA A 102 -17.47 13.45 50.74
CA ALA A 102 -18.41 12.79 49.85
C ALA A 102 -18.29 11.27 50.06
N GLU A 103 -19.39 10.58 50.36
CA GLU A 103 -19.41 9.13 50.48
C GLU A 103 -18.87 8.47 49.19
N PRO A 104 -18.04 7.41 49.30
CA PRO A 104 -17.49 6.72 48.14
C PRO A 104 -18.62 6.11 47.32
N ALA A 105 -18.66 6.43 46.03
CA ALA A 105 -19.65 5.87 45.12
C ALA A 105 -19.48 4.34 45.06
N VAL A 106 -20.60 3.61 45.11
CA VAL A 106 -20.62 2.15 44.93
C VAL A 106 -20.14 1.84 43.52
N VAL A 107 -19.03 1.10 43.40
CA VAL A 107 -18.50 0.62 42.13
C VAL A 107 -18.41 -0.89 42.18
N LYS A 108 -19.18 -1.56 41.34
CA LYS A 108 -19.28 -3.02 41.29
C LYS A 108 -19.28 -3.51 39.85
N LEU A 109 -18.79 -4.72 39.63
CA LEU A 109 -18.85 -5.40 38.34
C LEU A 109 -19.76 -6.61 38.48
N PHE A 110 -20.69 -6.79 37.55
CA PHE A 110 -21.60 -7.93 37.52
C PHE A 110 -21.41 -8.74 36.25
N PHE A 111 -21.50 -10.06 36.34
CA PHE A 111 -21.53 -10.93 35.17
C PHE A 111 -22.67 -11.94 35.33
N ARG A 112 -23.58 -11.97 34.34
CA ARG A 112 -24.80 -12.82 34.38
C ARG A 112 -25.70 -12.60 35.62
N GLY A 113 -25.62 -11.43 36.25
CA GLY A 113 -26.41 -11.06 37.42
C GLY A 113 -25.66 -11.19 38.75
N ASP A 114 -24.55 -11.91 38.79
CA ASP A 114 -23.74 -12.11 39.99
C ASP A 114 -22.63 -11.07 40.10
N GLU A 115 -22.33 -10.62 41.31
CA GLU A 115 -21.20 -9.72 41.58
C GLU A 115 -19.88 -10.47 41.36
N VAL A 116 -19.02 -9.93 40.52
CA VAL A 116 -17.71 -10.51 40.22
C VAL A 116 -16.80 -10.36 41.45
N PRO A 117 -16.17 -11.44 41.95
CA PRO A 117 -15.29 -11.37 43.11
C PRO A 117 -14.16 -10.35 42.93
N ASP A 118 -13.92 -9.56 43.97
CA ASP A 118 -12.90 -8.51 43.97
C ASP A 118 -11.46 -9.04 43.96
N THR A 119 -11.27 -10.32 44.30
CA THR A 119 -9.99 -11.04 44.25
C THR A 119 -9.62 -11.54 42.86
N LEU A 120 -10.58 -11.61 41.92
CA LEU A 120 -10.35 -12.13 40.59
C LEU A 120 -9.37 -11.23 39.82
N PRO A 121 -8.41 -11.78 39.05
CA PRO A 121 -7.51 -10.97 38.24
C PRO A 121 -8.29 -10.21 37.16
N ASN A 122 -7.84 -9.00 36.83
CA ASN A 122 -8.47 -8.16 35.80
C ASN A 122 -8.58 -8.89 34.44
N SER A 123 -7.60 -9.70 34.05
CA SER A 123 -7.65 -10.50 32.82
C SER A 123 -8.89 -11.40 32.73
N GLU A 124 -9.43 -11.85 33.86
CA GLU A 124 -10.59 -12.75 33.93
C GLU A 124 -11.89 -12.02 34.28
N ALA A 125 -11.80 -10.93 35.05
CA ALA A 125 -12.96 -10.19 35.55
C ALA A 125 -13.74 -9.45 34.45
N TRP A 126 -13.04 -8.78 33.53
CA TRP A 126 -13.67 -7.94 32.52
C TRP A 126 -14.09 -8.76 31.30
N GLN A 127 -15.29 -9.35 31.36
CA GLN A 127 -15.83 -10.21 30.30
C GLN A 127 -16.87 -9.48 29.43
N ASP A 128 -17.00 -9.90 28.17
CA ASP A 128 -18.08 -9.43 27.30
C ASP A 128 -19.45 -9.78 27.91
N GLY A 129 -20.34 -8.79 27.99
CA GLY A 129 -21.65 -8.93 28.63
C GLY A 129 -21.65 -8.71 30.14
N ALA A 130 -20.49 -8.44 30.77
CA ALA A 130 -20.45 -7.93 32.13
C ALA A 130 -21.03 -6.50 32.20
N VAL A 131 -21.44 -6.07 33.39
CA VAL A 131 -21.99 -4.75 33.66
C VAL A 131 -21.20 -4.07 34.76
N LEU A 132 -20.53 -2.98 34.44
CA LEU A 132 -19.90 -2.11 35.43
C LEU A 132 -20.95 -1.13 35.97
N GLN A 133 -21.24 -1.20 37.25
CA GLN A 133 -22.07 -0.24 37.96
C GLN A 133 -21.19 0.80 38.64
N VAL A 134 -21.50 2.08 38.42
CA VAL A 134 -20.81 3.23 38.99
C VAL A 134 -21.86 4.18 39.56
N GLY A 135 -22.13 4.08 40.86
CA GLY A 135 -23.31 4.69 41.47
C GLY A 135 -24.60 4.17 40.82
N GLU A 136 -25.39 5.08 40.27
CA GLU A 136 -26.64 4.76 39.55
C GLU A 136 -26.44 4.45 38.06
N VAL A 137 -25.24 4.70 37.52
CA VAL A 137 -24.97 4.51 36.09
C VAL A 137 -24.42 3.11 35.85
N LYS A 138 -24.96 2.41 34.86
CA LYS A 138 -24.51 1.08 34.46
C LYS A 138 -23.91 1.11 33.05
N TYR A 139 -22.77 0.45 32.88
CA TYR A 139 -22.06 0.34 31.62
C TYR A 139 -21.94 -1.12 31.19
N ASN A 140 -22.27 -1.42 29.94
CA ASN A 140 -22.02 -2.74 29.37
C ASN A 140 -20.53 -2.86 29.01
N ILE A 141 -19.89 -3.94 29.47
CA ILE A 141 -18.51 -4.23 29.12
C ILE A 141 -18.44 -4.75 27.70
N GLN A 142 -17.54 -4.13 26.94
CA GLN A 142 -17.15 -4.52 25.60
C GLN A 142 -15.65 -4.83 25.62
N ARG A 143 -15.32 -6.10 25.82
CA ARG A 143 -13.96 -6.60 25.81
C ARG A 143 -13.48 -6.78 24.37
N ASN A 144 -12.31 -6.23 24.06
CA ASN A 144 -11.67 -6.32 22.75
C ASN A 144 -12.66 -6.01 21.62
N ALA A 145 -13.42 -4.93 21.78
CA ALA A 145 -14.36 -4.49 20.75
C ALA A 145 -13.62 -4.04 19.49
N PRO A 146 -14.22 -4.20 18.30
CA PRO A 146 -13.65 -3.68 17.06
C PRO A 146 -13.24 -2.23 17.23
N THR A 147 -12.00 -1.89 16.96
CA THR A 147 -11.48 -0.54 17.24
C THR A 147 -10.57 -0.09 16.13
N PHE A 148 -10.83 1.09 15.55
CA PHE A 148 -9.88 1.69 14.63
C PHE A 148 -8.63 2.17 15.40
N THR A 149 -7.49 1.52 15.19
CA THR A 149 -6.19 1.97 15.69
C THR A 149 -5.69 3.17 14.89
N THR A 150 -5.92 3.14 13.57
CA THR A 150 -5.61 4.23 12.64
C THR A 150 -6.86 4.58 11.85
N ALA A 151 -7.13 5.87 11.67
CA ALA A 151 -8.25 6.37 10.86
C ALA A 151 -7.97 7.78 10.36
N GLU A 152 -7.52 7.89 9.11
CA GLU A 152 -7.03 9.14 8.53
C GLU A 152 -7.55 9.31 7.09
N LEU A 153 -7.81 10.55 6.71
CA LEU A 153 -8.13 10.94 5.33
C LEU A 153 -6.88 11.46 4.62
N PRO A 154 -6.73 11.20 3.31
CA PRO A 154 -5.63 11.76 2.53
C PRO A 154 -5.71 13.30 2.50
N VAL A 155 -4.53 13.93 2.42
CA VAL A 155 -4.40 15.40 2.44
C VAL A 155 -4.90 16.03 1.14
N SER A 156 -4.52 15.45 0.00
CA SER A 156 -4.91 15.92 -1.34
C SER A 156 -6.10 15.12 -1.87
N LEU A 157 -7.15 15.84 -2.28
CA LEU A 157 -8.39 15.28 -2.83
C LEU A 157 -8.63 15.88 -4.22
N MET A 158 -8.88 15.04 -5.23
CA MET A 158 -9.17 15.51 -6.58
C MET A 158 -10.47 14.91 -7.13
N ALA A 159 -11.25 15.73 -7.83
CA ALA A 159 -12.43 15.27 -8.56
C ALA A 159 -12.04 14.22 -9.62
N GLY A 160 -12.75 13.08 -9.61
CA GLY A 160 -12.49 11.93 -10.47
C GLY A 160 -11.41 10.96 -9.95
N PHE A 161 -10.87 11.18 -8.75
CA PHE A 161 -9.83 10.33 -8.15
C PHE A 161 -10.31 9.68 -6.84
N PRO A 162 -9.96 8.41 -6.59
CA PRO A 162 -10.43 7.70 -5.41
C PRO A 162 -9.80 8.24 -4.12
N VAL A 163 -10.66 8.62 -3.18
CA VAL A 163 -10.30 8.96 -1.81
C VAL A 163 -10.29 7.69 -0.98
N CYS A 164 -9.09 7.15 -0.75
CA CYS A 164 -8.87 5.93 0.01
C CYS A 164 -8.43 6.29 1.45
N PRO A 165 -9.29 6.13 2.47
CA PRO A 165 -8.91 6.40 3.85
C PRO A 165 -7.90 5.36 4.36
N LYS A 166 -6.93 5.80 5.16
CA LYS A 166 -6.02 4.90 5.88
C LYS A 166 -6.73 4.43 7.14
N LEU A 167 -7.14 3.16 7.15
CA LEU A 167 -7.90 2.55 8.22
C LEU A 167 -7.19 1.27 8.67
N GLU A 168 -6.95 1.16 9.97
CA GLU A 168 -6.48 -0.06 10.60
C GLU A 168 -7.44 -0.40 11.72
N VAL A 169 -7.91 -1.65 11.75
CA VAL A 169 -8.87 -2.13 12.74
C VAL A 169 -8.25 -3.24 13.55
N GLU A 170 -8.32 -3.11 14.87
CA GLU A 170 -8.01 -4.18 15.82
C GLU A 170 -9.34 -4.84 16.23
N PHE A 171 -9.32 -6.16 16.42
CA PHE A 171 -10.51 -6.96 16.79
C PHE A 171 -11.70 -6.81 15.84
N GLY A 172 -11.44 -6.57 14.56
CA GLY A 172 -12.46 -6.51 13.55
C GLY A 172 -11.92 -6.66 12.15
N ASN A 173 -12.81 -6.48 11.18
CA ASN A 173 -12.53 -6.67 9.77
C ASN A 173 -13.03 -5.47 8.98
N LEU A 174 -12.15 -4.86 8.16
CA LEU A 174 -12.51 -3.70 7.35
C LEU A 174 -13.64 -3.97 6.36
N LYS A 175 -13.87 -5.24 5.99
CA LYS A 175 -14.99 -5.66 5.14
C LYS A 175 -16.35 -5.59 5.83
N ASP A 176 -16.36 -5.73 7.16
CA ASP A 176 -17.59 -5.69 7.95
C ASP A 176 -17.90 -4.26 8.41
N CYS A 177 -16.90 -3.37 8.41
CA CYS A 177 -17.01 -1.99 8.83
C CYS A 177 -18.04 -1.21 7.98
N GLU A 178 -18.70 -0.25 8.61
CA GLU A 178 -19.63 0.65 7.94
C GLU A 178 -18.98 2.00 7.64
N PHE A 179 -19.33 2.57 6.48
CA PHE A 179 -18.81 3.84 6.01
C PHE A 179 -19.96 4.73 5.53
N MET A 180 -19.87 6.02 5.82
CA MET A 180 -20.78 7.03 5.30
C MET A 180 -19.99 8.28 4.96
N TRP A 181 -20.06 8.69 3.70
CA TRP A 181 -19.41 9.89 3.20
C TRP A 181 -20.39 11.04 3.15
N PHE A 182 -19.91 12.22 3.52
CA PHE A 182 -20.65 13.47 3.46
C PHE A 182 -19.81 14.56 2.81
N LYS A 183 -20.50 15.50 2.16
CA LYS A 183 -19.96 16.73 1.60
C LYS A 183 -20.49 17.94 2.35
N GLU A 184 -19.66 18.96 2.52
CA GLU A 184 -20.07 20.24 3.12
C GLU A 184 -21.12 20.97 2.24
N ASN A 185 -22.15 21.57 2.84
CA ASN A 185 -23.24 22.23 2.11
C ASN A 185 -22.88 23.62 1.58
N SER A 186 -21.84 24.26 2.15
CA SER A 186 -21.38 25.60 1.78
C SER A 186 -19.86 25.62 1.61
N THR A 187 -19.36 26.28 0.57
CA THR A 187 -17.92 26.40 0.30
C THR A 187 -17.24 27.26 1.37
N ASN A 188 -16.29 26.69 2.12
CA ASN A 188 -15.45 27.44 3.06
C ASN A 188 -14.15 27.90 2.38
N THR A 189 -14.12 29.14 1.89
CA THR A 189 -12.99 29.70 1.10
C THR A 189 -11.86 30.34 1.93
N SER A 190 -11.81 30.16 3.26
CA SER A 190 -10.83 30.84 4.12
C SER A 190 -9.93 29.89 4.91
N PRO A 191 -8.59 30.07 4.88
CA PRO A 191 -7.64 29.36 5.76
C PRO A 191 -7.86 29.59 7.26
N LYS A 192 -8.63 30.63 7.64
CA LYS A 192 -8.98 30.94 9.04
C LYS A 192 -10.17 30.14 9.56
N ALA A 193 -10.96 29.50 8.69
CA ALA A 193 -12.11 28.68 9.07
C ALA A 193 -11.72 27.27 9.57
N ALA A 194 -10.45 26.87 9.44
CA ALA A 194 -9.93 25.60 9.95
C ALA A 194 -10.01 25.45 11.49
N LYS A 195 -10.41 26.52 12.22
CA LYS A 195 -10.59 26.53 13.68
C LYS A 195 -12.05 26.66 14.13
N GLU A 196 -13.02 26.77 13.22
CA GLU A 196 -14.44 26.87 13.56
C GLU A 196 -15.19 25.61 13.12
N PHE A 197 -15.74 24.89 14.10
CA PHE A 197 -16.60 23.74 13.88
C PHE A 197 -17.94 24.22 13.32
N PRO A 198 -18.46 23.63 12.21
CA PRO A 198 -19.81 23.92 11.77
C PRO A 198 -20.83 23.51 12.82
N ALA A 199 -21.91 24.30 12.97
CA ALA A 199 -23.02 24.02 13.87
C ALA A 199 -23.63 22.62 13.62
N GLN A 200 -24.13 22.03 14.70
CA GLN A 200 -24.83 20.73 14.70
C GLN A 200 -25.97 20.69 13.67
N ASP A 201 -25.96 19.65 12.82
CA ASP A 201 -27.04 19.14 11.96
C ASP A 201 -27.56 19.94 10.74
N GLY A 202 -26.85 20.96 10.24
CA GLY A 202 -27.27 21.69 9.01
C GLY A 202 -26.27 21.73 7.85
N GLY A 203 -25.04 21.25 8.03
CA GLY A 203 -23.90 21.59 7.17
C GLY A 203 -23.37 20.50 6.24
N TRP A 204 -23.96 19.30 6.22
CA TRP A 204 -23.41 18.15 5.49
C TRP A 204 -24.49 17.38 4.74
N THR A 205 -24.20 16.96 3.51
CA THR A 205 -25.05 16.11 2.67
C THR A 205 -24.37 14.77 2.43
N GLN A 206 -25.08 13.65 2.61
CA GLN A 206 -24.51 12.32 2.35
C GLN A 206 -24.27 12.12 0.85
N VAL A 207 -23.08 11.61 0.50
CA VAL A 207 -22.62 11.40 -0.89
C VAL A 207 -22.14 9.98 -1.18
N GLY A 208 -22.10 9.09 -0.18
CA GLY A 208 -21.72 7.68 -0.39
C GLY A 208 -21.76 6.83 0.87
N CYS A 209 -21.65 5.52 0.72
CA CYS A 209 -21.64 4.54 1.81
C CYS A 209 -20.53 3.46 1.68
N GLU A 210 -19.67 3.59 0.68
CA GLU A 210 -18.55 2.67 0.46
C GLU A 210 -17.30 3.12 1.21
N ARG A 211 -16.33 2.22 1.39
CA ARG A 211 -15.03 2.57 1.99
C ARG A 211 -14.30 3.66 1.19
N VAL A 212 -14.37 3.58 -0.14
CA VAL A 212 -13.75 4.54 -1.06
C VAL A 212 -14.83 5.46 -1.60
N HIS A 213 -14.53 6.75 -1.69
CA HIS A 213 -15.38 7.72 -2.37
C HIS A 213 -14.62 8.36 -3.52
N VAL A 214 -15.26 8.53 -4.67
CA VAL A 214 -14.70 9.23 -5.83
C VAL A 214 -15.47 10.54 -5.99
N PRO A 215 -14.87 11.69 -5.61
CA PRO A 215 -15.53 12.98 -5.71
C PRO A 215 -15.79 13.33 -7.17
N SER A 216 -16.90 14.01 -7.45
CA SER A 216 -17.26 14.53 -8.76
C SER A 216 -16.80 15.97 -8.94
N ASN A 217 -16.96 16.52 -10.15
CA ASN A 217 -16.71 17.94 -10.41
C ASN A 217 -17.64 18.87 -9.61
N GLN A 218 -18.79 18.39 -9.14
CA GLN A 218 -19.72 19.16 -8.31
C GLN A 218 -19.25 19.26 -6.84
N ASP A 219 -18.20 18.53 -6.49
CA ASP A 219 -17.66 18.47 -5.13
C ASP A 219 -16.42 19.36 -4.98
N ILE A 220 -15.92 19.94 -6.09
CA ILE A 220 -14.80 20.89 -6.10
C ILE A 220 -15.10 22.08 -5.18
N GLY A 221 -14.15 22.43 -4.33
CA GLY A 221 -14.29 23.52 -3.37
C GLY A 221 -15.01 23.16 -2.06
N PHE A 222 -15.48 21.92 -1.93
CA PHE A 222 -16.10 21.41 -0.70
C PHE A 222 -15.19 20.42 0.02
N ARG A 223 -15.25 20.41 1.36
CA ARG A 223 -14.60 19.38 2.17
C ARG A 223 -15.45 18.11 2.24
N LEU A 224 -14.79 17.01 2.55
CA LEU A 224 -15.42 15.71 2.74
C LEU A 224 -15.35 15.30 4.20
N LYS A 225 -16.34 14.51 4.62
CA LYS A 225 -16.40 13.91 5.94
C LYS A 225 -16.71 12.43 5.82
N LEU A 226 -15.90 11.59 6.46
CA LEU A 226 -16.11 10.16 6.59
C LEU A 226 -16.57 9.86 8.02
N TYR A 227 -17.77 9.31 8.14
CA TYR A 227 -18.22 8.64 9.35
C TYR A 227 -18.01 7.14 9.17
N CYS A 228 -17.23 6.51 10.06
CA CYS A 228 -16.90 5.10 9.94
C CYS A 228 -17.06 4.35 11.27
N THR A 229 -17.61 3.14 11.21
CA THR A 229 -17.86 2.29 12.39
C THR A 229 -17.07 0.98 12.25
N PRO A 230 -16.15 0.66 13.17
CA PRO A 230 -15.41 -0.60 13.12
C PRO A 230 -16.32 -1.75 13.52
N LYS A 231 -16.24 -2.88 12.79
CA LYS A 231 -17.08 -4.06 13.03
C LYS A 231 -16.33 -5.38 12.93
N ASP A 232 -16.92 -6.41 13.52
CA ASP A 232 -16.52 -7.81 13.51
C ASP A 232 -17.80 -8.66 13.48
N GLY A 233 -18.29 -8.98 12.28
CA GLY A 233 -19.64 -9.48 12.07
C GLY A 233 -20.70 -8.60 12.76
N ASN A 234 -21.36 -9.13 13.79
CA ASN A 234 -22.42 -8.42 14.53
C ASN A 234 -21.89 -7.49 15.63
N ARG A 235 -20.61 -7.58 15.99
CA ARG A 235 -20.00 -6.71 17.01
C ARG A 235 -19.66 -5.37 16.37
N SER A 236 -19.95 -4.28 17.07
CA SER A 236 -19.67 -2.91 16.60
C SER A 236 -18.89 -2.17 17.66
N GLY A 237 -17.85 -1.46 17.24
CA GLY A 237 -17.10 -0.57 18.10
C GLY A 237 -17.57 0.87 18.06
N ARG A 238 -16.73 1.76 18.58
CA ARG A 238 -16.99 3.20 18.59
C ARG A 238 -16.73 3.79 17.20
N SER A 239 -17.75 4.43 16.62
CA SER A 239 -17.63 5.15 15.37
C SER A 239 -16.68 6.35 15.48
N LYS A 240 -15.98 6.65 14.39
CA LYS A 240 -15.12 7.82 14.22
C LYS A 240 -15.70 8.73 13.14
N GLU A 241 -15.49 10.03 13.32
CA GLU A 241 -15.78 11.05 12.32
C GLU A 241 -14.45 11.68 11.90
N LEU A 242 -14.17 11.69 10.60
CA LEU A 242 -12.98 12.28 9.99
C LEU A 242 -13.43 13.37 9.02
N VAL A 243 -12.81 14.54 9.07
CA VAL A 243 -13.06 15.64 8.13
C VAL A 243 -11.78 15.93 7.37
N SER A 244 -11.87 16.09 6.05
CA SER A 244 -10.71 16.42 5.22
C SER A 244 -10.12 17.76 5.61
N VAL A 245 -8.78 17.87 5.53
CA VAL A 245 -8.08 19.12 5.83
C VAL A 245 -8.33 20.14 4.72
N GLY A 246 -8.18 19.72 3.47
CA GLY A 246 -8.47 20.51 2.27
C GLY A 246 -9.84 20.21 1.66
N ALA A 247 -10.26 21.10 0.76
CA ALA A 247 -11.39 20.88 -0.13
C ALA A 247 -10.97 20.01 -1.33
N VAL A 248 -11.95 19.44 -2.03
CA VAL A 248 -11.71 18.75 -3.30
C VAL A 248 -11.20 19.75 -4.35
N GLU A 249 -10.12 19.41 -5.02
CA GLU A 249 -9.52 20.17 -6.10
C GLU A 249 -9.93 19.62 -7.48
N ALA A 250 -9.73 20.41 -8.53
CA ALA A 250 -9.91 19.94 -9.89
C ALA A 250 -8.80 18.93 -10.26
N GLY A 251 -9.18 17.81 -10.88
CA GLY A 251 -8.21 16.89 -11.48
C GLY A 251 -7.57 17.44 -12.78
N PRO A 252 -6.57 16.74 -13.35
CA PRO A 252 -5.90 17.12 -14.60
C PRO A 252 -6.75 17.09 -15.88
N GLY A 253 -8.03 16.75 -15.79
CA GLY A 253 -8.82 16.34 -16.95
C GLY A 253 -8.50 14.88 -17.32
N VAL A 254 -8.15 14.64 -18.58
CA VAL A 254 -7.88 13.27 -19.08
C VAL A 254 -6.48 12.82 -18.69
N CYS A 255 -6.40 11.69 -18.01
CA CYS A 255 -5.16 10.98 -17.75
C CYS A 255 -4.88 9.97 -18.87
N THR A 256 -3.60 9.71 -19.11
CA THR A 256 -3.14 8.66 -20.04
C THR A 256 -3.65 7.24 -19.71
N SER A 257 -4.04 6.99 -18.46
CA SER A 257 -4.64 5.72 -18.02
C SER A 257 -6.14 5.61 -18.33
N ASP A 258 -6.84 6.71 -18.60
CA ASP A 258 -8.31 6.71 -18.76
C ASP A 258 -8.75 5.87 -19.97
N ASN A 259 -8.07 6.04 -21.11
CA ASN A 259 -8.33 5.23 -22.32
C ASN A 259 -7.97 3.75 -22.11
N ARG A 260 -7.00 3.46 -21.25
CA ARG A 260 -6.57 2.10 -20.93
C ARG A 260 -7.57 1.39 -20.02
N HIS A 261 -8.23 2.12 -19.13
CA HIS A 261 -9.27 1.60 -18.23
C HIS A 261 -10.50 1.08 -18.97
N ALA A 262 -10.76 1.54 -20.20
CA ALA A 262 -11.80 0.97 -21.06
C ALA A 262 -11.59 -0.53 -21.33
N TYR A 263 -10.34 -1.00 -21.36
CA TYR A 263 -9.99 -2.42 -21.56
C TYR A 263 -9.97 -3.23 -20.26
N THR A 264 -10.08 -2.56 -19.11
CA THR A 264 -9.96 -3.18 -17.78
C THR A 264 -11.14 -2.88 -16.88
N SER A 265 -12.31 -2.61 -17.46
CA SER A 265 -13.52 -2.17 -16.75
C SER A 265 -14.03 -3.15 -15.69
N LYS A 266 -13.61 -4.42 -15.75
CA LYS A 266 -13.96 -5.49 -14.81
C LYS A 266 -12.72 -6.28 -14.43
N VAL A 267 -12.79 -6.91 -13.26
CA VAL A 267 -11.86 -7.98 -12.87
C VAL A 267 -11.92 -9.09 -13.93
N ALA A 268 -10.77 -9.62 -14.32
CA ALA A 268 -10.74 -10.72 -15.29
C ALA A 268 -11.43 -11.96 -14.68
N GLU A 269 -12.20 -12.70 -15.47
CA GLU A 269 -12.77 -13.96 -15.02
C GLU A 269 -11.74 -15.08 -15.09
N TRP A 270 -11.81 -16.06 -14.19
CA TRP A 270 -10.99 -17.27 -14.30
C TRP A 270 -11.33 -18.01 -15.60
N PRO A 271 -10.36 -18.58 -16.34
CA PRO A 271 -8.95 -18.84 -15.98
C PRO A 271 -7.96 -17.72 -16.30
N VAL A 272 -8.43 -16.53 -16.65
CA VAL A 272 -7.58 -15.40 -17.03
C VAL A 272 -7.05 -14.67 -15.80
N VAL A 273 -5.78 -14.28 -15.87
CA VAL A 273 -5.06 -13.52 -14.84
C VAL A 273 -4.55 -12.24 -15.47
N ARG A 274 -4.93 -11.09 -14.92
CA ARG A 274 -4.39 -9.79 -15.34
C ARG A 274 -3.16 -9.44 -14.52
N VAL A 275 -2.03 -9.24 -15.19
CA VAL A 275 -0.73 -8.91 -14.60
C VAL A 275 -0.33 -7.49 -14.98
N VAL A 276 0.15 -6.72 -14.00
CA VAL A 276 0.70 -5.38 -14.18
C VAL A 276 2.15 -5.33 -13.71
N SER A 277 3.03 -4.65 -14.46
CA SER A 277 4.38 -4.25 -14.03
C SER A 277 4.54 -2.74 -14.19
N TYR A 278 5.02 -2.04 -13.16
CA TYR A 278 5.12 -0.58 -13.23
C TYR A 278 6.17 0.00 -12.26
N ASN A 279 7.17 0.69 -12.81
CA ASN A 279 8.03 1.60 -12.05
C ASN A 279 7.26 2.89 -11.79
N ILE A 280 7.02 3.22 -10.51
CA ILE A 280 6.14 4.34 -10.12
C ILE A 280 6.88 5.63 -9.75
N LEU A 281 8.19 5.71 -10.04
CA LEU A 281 9.07 6.83 -9.76
C LEU A 281 9.11 7.22 -8.27
N ALA A 282 10.17 6.82 -7.57
CA ALA A 282 10.28 7.06 -6.14
C ALA A 282 10.42 8.56 -5.86
N ASP A 283 9.77 9.02 -4.78
CA ASP A 283 9.78 10.44 -4.44
C ASP A 283 11.16 10.95 -4.08
N ILE A 284 11.98 10.10 -3.46
CA ILE A 284 13.38 10.38 -3.15
C ILE A 284 14.17 10.82 -4.40
N TYR A 285 13.80 10.33 -5.59
CA TYR A 285 14.42 10.73 -6.85
C TYR A 285 13.68 11.90 -7.49
N ALA A 286 12.35 11.91 -7.50
CA ALA A 286 11.55 12.97 -8.14
C ALA A 286 11.72 14.36 -7.48
N GLN A 287 11.92 14.40 -6.16
CA GLN A 287 11.92 15.67 -5.41
C GLN A 287 13.22 16.47 -5.48
N THR A 288 14.30 15.89 -6.05
CA THR A 288 15.61 16.57 -6.09
C THR A 288 15.62 17.77 -7.04
N ASP A 289 16.47 18.76 -6.77
CA ASP A 289 16.63 19.92 -7.65
C ASP A 289 17.12 19.50 -9.04
N LEU A 290 17.99 18.50 -9.11
CA LEU A 290 18.44 17.90 -10.38
C LEU A 290 17.26 17.34 -11.18
N SER A 291 16.38 16.58 -10.54
CA SER A 291 15.20 16.03 -11.20
C SER A 291 14.27 17.13 -11.70
N LYS A 292 14.00 18.14 -10.88
CA LYS A 292 13.09 19.24 -11.25
C LYS A 292 13.65 20.15 -12.37
N THR A 293 14.96 20.37 -12.39
CA THR A 293 15.59 21.37 -13.28
C THR A 293 16.28 20.77 -14.50
N VAL A 294 16.66 19.48 -14.46
CA VAL A 294 17.44 18.82 -15.53
C VAL A 294 16.70 17.62 -16.10
N LEU A 295 16.20 16.70 -15.27
CA LEU A 295 15.53 15.48 -15.78
C LEU A 295 14.11 15.79 -16.29
N TYR A 296 13.34 16.57 -15.51
CA TYR A 296 11.92 16.84 -15.74
C TYR A 296 11.58 18.34 -15.83
N PRO A 297 12.37 19.21 -16.50
CA PRO A 297 12.11 20.65 -16.57
C PRO A 297 10.83 21.02 -17.33
N TYR A 298 10.26 20.05 -18.07
CA TYR A 298 8.99 20.16 -18.78
C TYR A 298 7.77 19.86 -17.91
N CYS A 299 7.94 19.12 -16.81
CA CYS A 299 6.84 18.73 -15.95
C CYS A 299 6.44 19.89 -15.03
N ALA A 300 5.14 20.12 -14.87
CA ALA A 300 4.65 21.13 -13.95
C ALA A 300 5.11 20.80 -12.51
N PRO A 301 5.69 21.76 -11.73
CA PRO A 301 6.26 21.46 -10.42
C PRO A 301 5.30 20.81 -9.42
N TYR A 302 3.99 21.12 -9.51
CA TYR A 302 2.97 20.51 -8.66
C TYR A 302 2.68 19.05 -9.06
N ALA A 303 2.86 18.68 -10.33
CA ALA A 303 2.62 17.33 -10.82
C ALA A 303 3.74 16.35 -10.46
N LEU A 304 4.92 16.86 -10.09
CA LEU A 304 6.00 16.06 -9.50
C LEU A 304 5.80 15.76 -8.01
N GLN A 305 4.95 16.53 -7.32
CA GLN A 305 4.73 16.34 -5.88
C GLN A 305 4.12 14.97 -5.60
N LEU A 306 4.59 14.32 -4.53
CA LEU A 306 4.18 12.96 -4.18
C LEU A 306 2.66 12.81 -4.10
N ASP A 307 1.99 13.70 -3.37
CA ASP A 307 0.54 13.63 -3.15
C ASP A 307 -0.26 13.66 -4.47
N TYR A 308 0.21 14.46 -5.44
CA TYR A 308 -0.39 14.54 -6.76
C TYR A 308 -0.20 13.22 -7.52
N ARG A 309 1.05 12.76 -7.62
CA ARG A 309 1.40 11.50 -8.32
C ARG A 309 0.66 10.31 -7.71
N GLN A 310 0.59 10.23 -6.37
CA GLN A 310 -0.10 9.17 -5.66
C GLN A 310 -1.59 9.11 -5.98
N ASN A 311 -2.26 10.26 -6.13
CA ASN A 311 -3.66 10.26 -6.57
C ASN A 311 -3.82 9.64 -7.97
N LEU A 312 -2.96 10.00 -8.91
CA LEU A 312 -2.95 9.42 -10.26
C LEU A 312 -2.60 7.92 -10.25
N ILE A 313 -1.57 7.52 -9.51
CA ILE A 313 -1.14 6.11 -9.38
C ILE A 313 -2.27 5.27 -8.78
N LYS A 314 -2.94 5.74 -7.72
CA LYS A 314 -4.07 5.02 -7.11
C LYS A 314 -5.22 4.84 -8.10
N LYS A 315 -5.61 5.90 -8.82
CA LYS A 315 -6.64 5.82 -9.88
C LYS A 315 -6.23 4.84 -10.96
N GLU A 316 -5.00 4.94 -11.44
CA GLU A 316 -4.44 4.09 -12.49
C GLU A 316 -4.46 2.61 -12.10
N LEU A 317 -3.87 2.26 -10.96
CA LEU A 317 -3.77 0.87 -10.50
C LEU A 317 -5.14 0.27 -10.13
N ALA A 318 -6.01 1.03 -9.48
CA ALA A 318 -7.35 0.57 -9.15
C ALA A 318 -8.19 0.30 -10.42
N GLY A 319 -8.12 1.20 -11.41
CA GLY A 319 -8.87 1.06 -12.66
C GLY A 319 -8.38 -0.08 -13.54
N TYR A 320 -7.14 -0.57 -13.36
CA TYR A 320 -6.68 -1.78 -14.04
C TYR A 320 -7.37 -3.04 -13.57
N ASN A 321 -8.03 -3.07 -12.40
CA ASN A 321 -8.70 -4.26 -11.88
C ASN A 321 -7.81 -5.52 -11.98
N ALA A 322 -6.51 -5.36 -11.72
CA ALA A 322 -5.50 -6.39 -11.93
C ALA A 322 -5.57 -7.49 -10.88
N ASP A 323 -5.02 -8.65 -11.20
CA ASP A 323 -4.94 -9.79 -10.28
C ASP A 323 -3.56 -9.91 -9.64
N ILE A 324 -2.51 -9.52 -10.35
CA ILE A 324 -1.13 -9.43 -9.86
C ILE A 324 -0.58 -8.07 -10.30
N ILE A 325 0.02 -7.31 -9.37
CA ILE A 325 0.67 -6.02 -9.66
C ILE A 325 2.08 -6.06 -9.07
N CYS A 326 3.09 -5.91 -9.92
CA CYS A 326 4.49 -5.80 -9.53
C CYS A 326 4.95 -4.35 -9.72
N LEU A 327 5.41 -3.72 -8.66
CA LEU A 327 5.82 -2.31 -8.67
C LEU A 327 7.30 -2.19 -8.32
N GLN A 328 7.97 -1.24 -8.97
CA GLN A 328 9.34 -0.81 -8.68
C GLN A 328 9.34 0.65 -8.22
N GLU A 329 10.39 1.08 -7.52
CA GLU A 329 10.50 2.45 -7.00
C GLU A 329 9.40 2.84 -6.02
N VAL A 330 9.03 1.90 -5.15
CA VAL A 330 8.01 2.14 -4.12
C VAL A 330 8.68 2.62 -2.83
N ASP A 331 8.52 3.91 -2.48
CA ASP A 331 8.94 4.40 -1.16
C ASP A 331 8.24 3.63 -0.03
N LYS A 332 8.92 3.40 1.10
CA LYS A 332 8.32 2.69 2.25
C LYS A 332 7.02 3.34 2.73
N GLY A 333 6.99 4.68 2.82
CA GLY A 333 5.79 5.42 3.20
C GLY A 333 4.68 5.30 2.16
N VAL A 334 5.02 5.34 0.87
CA VAL A 334 4.05 5.12 -0.22
C VAL A 334 3.40 3.75 -0.12
N PHE A 335 4.18 2.68 0.16
CA PHE A 335 3.63 1.35 0.33
C PHE A 335 2.64 1.26 1.52
N VAL A 336 3.04 1.74 2.70
CA VAL A 336 2.28 1.60 3.95
C VAL A 336 1.09 2.55 4.00
N ASP A 337 1.28 3.82 3.62
CA ASP A 337 0.33 4.90 3.86
C ASP A 337 -0.59 5.18 2.67
N SER A 338 -0.21 4.79 1.45
CA SER A 338 -0.96 5.08 0.23
C SER A 338 -1.43 3.83 -0.51
N LEU A 339 -0.51 2.98 -0.99
CA LEU A 339 -0.83 1.86 -1.87
C LEU A 339 -1.55 0.73 -1.14
N THR A 340 -1.10 0.35 0.07
CA THR A 340 -1.74 -0.73 0.83
C THR A 340 -3.19 -0.38 1.18
N PRO A 341 -3.51 0.79 1.77
CA PRO A 341 -4.90 1.16 2.05
C PRO A 341 -5.77 1.26 0.79
N ALA A 342 -5.20 1.77 -0.31
CA ALA A 342 -5.92 1.89 -1.57
C ALA A 342 -6.22 0.53 -2.19
N LEU A 343 -5.21 -0.31 -2.43
CA LEU A 343 -5.38 -1.59 -3.13
C LEU A 343 -6.10 -2.65 -2.27
N ASP A 344 -6.00 -2.60 -0.94
CA ASP A 344 -6.83 -3.42 -0.04
C ASP A 344 -8.33 -3.10 -0.22
N ALA A 345 -8.69 -1.83 -0.42
CA ALA A 345 -10.06 -1.45 -0.70
C ALA A 345 -10.58 -1.99 -2.05
N TYR A 346 -9.68 -2.33 -2.98
CA TYR A 346 -10.00 -3.00 -4.25
C TYR A 346 -9.75 -4.53 -4.22
N GLY A 347 -9.51 -5.09 -3.02
CA GLY A 347 -9.42 -6.53 -2.77
C GLY A 347 -8.06 -7.17 -3.05
N LEU A 348 -6.98 -6.39 -3.06
CA LEU A 348 -5.62 -6.90 -3.20
C LEU A 348 -4.85 -6.86 -1.87
N ASP A 349 -4.11 -7.92 -1.59
CA ASP A 349 -3.09 -7.96 -0.54
C ASP A 349 -1.73 -7.61 -1.14
N GLY A 350 -0.81 -7.06 -0.33
CA GLY A 350 0.50 -6.60 -0.79
C GLY A 350 1.64 -7.08 0.09
N VAL A 351 2.79 -7.34 -0.54
CA VAL A 351 4.07 -7.58 0.14
C VAL A 351 5.13 -6.63 -0.40
N PHE A 352 6.00 -6.14 0.50
CA PHE A 352 7.02 -5.16 0.19
C PHE A 352 8.42 -5.68 0.54
N ARG A 353 9.39 -5.39 -0.33
CA ARG A 353 10.83 -5.61 -0.14
C ARG A 353 11.54 -4.29 -0.33
N LEU A 354 12.03 -3.70 0.77
CA LEU A 354 12.91 -2.54 0.72
C LEU A 354 14.26 -2.95 0.13
N LYS A 355 14.82 -2.16 -0.80
CA LYS A 355 16.20 -2.35 -1.23
C LYS A 355 17.14 -1.81 -0.16
N GLU A 356 18.11 -2.62 0.24
CA GLU A 356 19.07 -2.20 1.25
C GLU A 356 19.85 -0.96 0.77
N LYS A 357 20.24 -0.08 1.70
CA LYS A 357 20.96 1.17 1.40
C LYS A 357 20.17 2.15 0.51
N GLN A 358 18.89 1.91 0.26
CA GLN A 358 17.98 2.77 -0.50
C GLN A 358 16.72 3.09 0.32
N HIS A 359 15.92 4.04 -0.16
CA HIS A 359 14.69 4.49 0.50
C HIS A 359 13.41 3.93 -0.16
N GLU A 360 13.56 3.27 -1.30
CA GLU A 360 12.52 2.63 -2.09
C GLU A 360 12.76 1.13 -2.23
N GLY A 361 11.76 0.43 -2.74
CA GLY A 361 11.91 -0.97 -3.08
C GLY A 361 10.83 -1.50 -4.00
N LEU A 362 10.58 -2.80 -3.86
CA LEU A 362 9.71 -3.58 -4.72
C LEU A 362 8.43 -3.95 -3.97
N ALA A 363 7.29 -3.88 -4.65
CA ALA A 363 6.03 -4.37 -4.11
C ALA A 363 5.38 -5.37 -5.06
N THR A 364 4.77 -6.41 -4.50
CA THR A 364 3.90 -7.33 -5.24
C THR A 364 2.55 -7.36 -4.56
N PHE A 365 1.51 -6.98 -5.30
CA PHE A 365 0.13 -7.11 -4.87
C PHE A 365 -0.56 -8.26 -5.61
N TYR A 366 -1.47 -8.96 -4.94
CA TYR A 366 -2.24 -10.07 -5.49
C TYR A 366 -3.68 -10.03 -5.02
N ARG A 367 -4.61 -10.36 -5.91
CA ARG A 367 -6.05 -10.32 -5.62
C ARG A 367 -6.45 -11.45 -4.68
N ARG A 368 -6.95 -11.08 -3.50
CA ARG A 368 -7.31 -12.01 -2.41
C ARG A 368 -8.38 -13.03 -2.80
N SER A 369 -9.25 -12.70 -3.75
CA SER A 369 -10.28 -13.62 -4.24
C SER A 369 -9.75 -14.69 -5.20
N LYS A 370 -8.55 -14.53 -5.76
CA LYS A 370 -7.94 -15.49 -6.69
C LYS A 370 -6.69 -16.16 -6.15
N PHE A 371 -5.94 -15.46 -5.30
CA PHE A 371 -4.64 -15.91 -4.85
C PHE A 371 -4.49 -15.82 -3.33
N ARG A 372 -3.78 -16.80 -2.77
CA ARG A 372 -3.27 -16.78 -1.41
C ARG A 372 -1.75 -16.84 -1.41
N LEU A 373 -1.11 -15.98 -0.64
CA LEU A 373 0.33 -16.05 -0.42
C LEU A 373 0.71 -17.32 0.36
N LEU A 374 1.64 -18.10 -0.19
CA LEU A 374 2.20 -19.27 0.48
C LEU A 374 3.55 -18.94 1.14
N SER A 375 4.45 -18.30 0.41
CA SER A 375 5.79 -17.99 0.91
C SER A 375 6.46 -16.87 0.11
N ARG A 376 7.52 -16.29 0.70
CA ARG A 376 8.38 -15.28 0.08
C ARG A 376 9.83 -15.76 0.11
N HIS A 377 10.58 -15.43 -0.93
CA HIS A 377 11.97 -15.86 -1.12
C HIS A 377 12.82 -14.71 -1.67
N ASP A 378 12.71 -13.53 -1.07
CA ASP A 378 13.38 -12.32 -1.53
C ASP A 378 14.88 -12.38 -1.23
N ILE A 379 15.71 -11.93 -2.18
CA ILE A 379 17.17 -11.87 -2.04
C ILE A 379 17.74 -10.52 -2.47
N MET A 380 18.86 -10.13 -1.87
CA MET A 380 19.76 -9.13 -2.45
C MET A 380 20.75 -9.85 -3.36
N LEU A 381 20.79 -9.50 -4.65
CA LEU A 381 21.52 -10.29 -5.65
C LEU A 381 23.03 -10.34 -5.39
N SER A 382 23.61 -9.25 -4.89
CA SER A 382 25.03 -9.18 -4.54
C SER A 382 25.38 -10.04 -3.33
N GLU A 383 24.51 -10.10 -2.32
CA GLU A 383 24.70 -10.97 -1.16
C GLU A 383 24.58 -12.43 -1.57
N ALA A 384 23.52 -12.79 -2.31
CA ALA A 384 23.32 -14.15 -2.80
C ALA A 384 24.53 -14.62 -3.61
N LEU A 385 25.02 -13.82 -4.57
CA LEU A 385 26.22 -14.12 -5.36
C LEU A 385 27.44 -14.42 -4.48
N MET A 386 27.59 -13.73 -3.35
CA MET A 386 28.76 -13.85 -2.48
C MET A 386 28.65 -15.02 -1.50
N SER A 387 27.46 -15.28 -0.96
CA SER A 387 27.27 -16.13 0.22
C SER A 387 26.56 -17.46 -0.05
N ASP A 388 25.75 -17.56 -1.10
CA ASP A 388 25.01 -18.77 -1.42
C ASP A 388 25.84 -19.69 -2.35
N PRO A 389 26.14 -20.94 -1.94
CA PRO A 389 26.86 -21.90 -2.77
C PRO A 389 26.22 -22.17 -4.14
N LEU A 390 24.91 -21.90 -4.30
CA LEU A 390 24.19 -21.99 -5.58
C LEU A 390 24.87 -21.16 -6.68
N HIS A 391 25.51 -20.05 -6.32
CA HIS A 391 26.10 -19.09 -7.25
C HIS A 391 27.64 -19.20 -7.33
N SER A 392 28.24 -20.23 -6.74
CA SER A 392 29.71 -20.39 -6.65
C SER A 392 30.42 -20.37 -8.02
N GLU A 393 29.88 -21.06 -9.03
CA GLU A 393 30.45 -21.06 -10.38
C GLU A 393 30.42 -19.66 -11.02
N LEU A 394 29.30 -18.95 -10.90
CA LEU A 394 29.17 -17.58 -11.43
C LEU A 394 30.10 -16.62 -10.68
N LEU A 395 30.22 -16.76 -9.36
CA LEU A 395 31.13 -15.99 -8.53
C LEU A 395 32.60 -16.24 -8.92
N GLU A 396 32.99 -17.48 -9.22
CA GLU A 396 34.34 -17.83 -9.64
C GLU A 396 34.69 -17.10 -10.95
N ARG A 397 33.83 -17.20 -11.97
CA ARG A 397 34.02 -16.50 -13.25
C ARG A 397 34.08 -14.97 -13.10
N VAL A 398 33.17 -14.39 -12.31
CA VAL A 398 33.18 -12.95 -12.04
C VAL A 398 34.43 -12.53 -11.24
N SER A 399 34.97 -13.41 -10.40
CA SER A 399 36.17 -13.12 -9.60
C SER A 399 37.46 -13.03 -10.43
N GLU A 400 37.44 -13.45 -11.70
CA GLU A 400 38.54 -13.20 -12.64
C GLU A 400 38.74 -11.70 -12.91
N ASN A 401 37.69 -10.89 -12.77
CA ASN A 401 37.75 -9.44 -12.86
C ASN A 401 37.37 -8.79 -11.51
N ARG A 402 38.37 -8.30 -10.76
CA ARG A 402 38.17 -7.71 -9.44
C ARG A 402 37.32 -6.43 -9.47
N ASP A 403 37.53 -5.57 -10.46
CA ASP A 403 36.82 -4.28 -10.55
C ASP A 403 35.32 -4.48 -10.82
N LEU A 404 34.99 -5.41 -11.73
CA LEU A 404 33.60 -5.80 -11.98
C LEU A 404 32.97 -6.44 -10.75
N LYS A 405 33.67 -7.38 -10.10
CA LYS A 405 33.20 -8.03 -8.87
C LYS A 405 32.88 -6.99 -7.80
N ASP A 406 33.81 -6.09 -7.50
CA ASP A 406 33.62 -5.06 -6.49
C ASP A 406 32.45 -4.14 -6.84
N LYS A 407 32.31 -3.76 -8.12
CA LYS A 407 31.17 -2.98 -8.60
C LYS A 407 29.84 -3.70 -8.37
N ILE A 408 29.75 -5.00 -8.66
CA ILE A 408 28.55 -5.82 -8.45
C ILE A 408 28.23 -5.93 -6.96
N LEU A 409 29.23 -6.25 -6.12
CA LEU A 409 29.05 -6.45 -4.68
C LEU A 409 28.63 -5.17 -3.94
N GLN A 410 28.96 -4.00 -4.50
CA GLN A 410 28.50 -2.72 -3.97
C GLN A 410 27.04 -2.38 -4.34
N ARG A 411 26.40 -3.12 -5.25
CA ARG A 411 24.99 -2.87 -5.61
C ARG A 411 24.06 -3.49 -4.56
N SER A 412 22.91 -2.87 -4.35
CA SER A 412 21.85 -3.37 -3.46
C SER A 412 20.58 -3.79 -4.20
N THR A 413 20.73 -4.11 -5.50
CA THR A 413 19.65 -4.63 -6.34
C THR A 413 19.04 -5.87 -5.68
N SER A 414 17.72 -5.87 -5.56
CA SER A 414 16.96 -6.94 -4.94
C SER A 414 16.08 -7.65 -5.97
N LEU A 415 15.81 -8.92 -5.71
CA LEU A 415 14.79 -9.72 -6.38
C LEU A 415 13.73 -10.07 -5.33
N GLN A 416 12.48 -9.68 -5.60
CA GLN A 416 11.33 -10.07 -4.80
C GLN A 416 10.70 -11.31 -5.42
N VAL A 417 10.43 -12.34 -4.61
CA VAL A 417 9.86 -13.62 -5.08
C VAL A 417 8.70 -14.01 -4.20
N THR A 418 7.53 -14.14 -4.82
CA THR A 418 6.26 -14.43 -4.16
C THR A 418 5.65 -15.69 -4.75
N VAL A 419 5.48 -16.72 -3.92
CA VAL A 419 4.79 -17.96 -4.32
C VAL A 419 3.32 -17.86 -3.92
N LEU A 420 2.44 -17.92 -4.91
CA LEU A 420 1.00 -17.82 -4.74
C LEU A 420 0.33 -19.17 -5.01
N GLU A 421 -0.75 -19.45 -4.28
CA GLU A 421 -1.68 -20.53 -4.59
C GLU A 421 -2.92 -19.97 -5.30
N ASP A 422 -3.34 -20.62 -6.38
CA ASP A 422 -4.58 -20.36 -7.11
C ASP A 422 -5.77 -20.92 -6.31
N LEU A 423 -6.62 -20.04 -5.79
CA LEU A 423 -7.80 -20.41 -5.01
C LEU A 423 -8.92 -21.01 -5.87
N MET A 424 -8.92 -20.73 -7.17
CA MET A 424 -9.90 -21.29 -8.11
C MET A 424 -9.51 -22.69 -8.58
N LYS A 425 -8.24 -23.09 -8.39
CA LYS A 425 -7.74 -24.43 -8.65
C LYS A 425 -6.76 -24.84 -7.53
N PRO A 426 -7.26 -25.28 -6.36
CA PRO A 426 -6.43 -25.61 -5.20
C PRO A 426 -5.27 -26.54 -5.54
N GLY A 427 -4.10 -26.29 -4.93
CA GLY A 427 -2.85 -27.00 -5.23
C GLY A 427 -2.09 -26.48 -6.45
N ARG A 428 -2.70 -25.73 -7.37
CA ARG A 428 -1.97 -25.01 -8.41
C ARG A 428 -1.27 -23.80 -7.81
N LYS A 429 0.03 -23.67 -8.07
CA LYS A 429 0.86 -22.55 -7.62
C LYS A 429 1.28 -21.68 -8.80
N VAL A 430 1.71 -20.45 -8.52
CA VAL A 430 2.35 -19.53 -9.47
C VAL A 430 3.54 -18.88 -8.76
N CYS A 431 4.69 -18.82 -9.42
CA CYS A 431 5.85 -18.09 -8.93
C CYS A 431 5.87 -16.70 -9.57
N VAL A 432 5.75 -15.65 -8.76
CA VAL A 432 5.78 -14.26 -9.21
C VAL A 432 7.09 -13.63 -8.75
N ALA A 433 7.87 -13.16 -9.71
CA ALA A 433 9.13 -12.49 -9.49
C ALA A 433 9.02 -11.01 -9.89
N ASN A 434 9.67 -10.14 -9.13
CA ASN A 434 9.74 -8.71 -9.38
C ASN A 434 11.16 -8.20 -9.12
N THR A 435 11.73 -7.39 -10.02
CA THR A 435 13.05 -6.78 -9.82
C THR A 435 13.13 -5.38 -10.40
N HIS A 436 14.18 -4.66 -10.01
CA HIS A 436 14.61 -3.40 -10.62
C HIS A 436 16.13 -3.43 -10.73
N LEU A 437 16.64 -3.77 -11.91
CA LEU A 437 18.07 -4.00 -12.17
C LEU A 437 18.88 -2.70 -12.19
N TYR A 438 20.21 -2.83 -12.18
CA TYR A 438 21.11 -1.69 -12.14
C TYR A 438 20.92 -0.72 -13.33
N TRP A 439 20.65 0.54 -13.01
CA TRP A 439 20.21 1.58 -13.96
C TRP A 439 21.28 2.10 -14.92
N HIS A 440 22.57 2.00 -14.58
CA HIS A 440 23.60 2.74 -15.31
C HIS A 440 23.67 2.28 -16.79
N PRO A 441 23.68 3.19 -17.79
CA PRO A 441 23.62 2.81 -19.20
C PRO A 441 24.74 1.86 -19.63
N LYS A 442 25.95 2.07 -19.10
CA LYS A 442 27.12 1.20 -19.33
C LYS A 442 27.15 -0.09 -18.50
N GLY A 443 26.12 -0.37 -17.70
CA GLY A 443 26.09 -1.48 -16.74
C GLY A 443 25.57 -2.83 -17.28
N GLY A 444 25.64 -3.09 -18.59
CA GLY A 444 25.17 -4.35 -19.20
C GLY A 444 25.80 -5.60 -18.58
N ASN A 445 27.13 -5.61 -18.42
CA ASN A 445 27.88 -6.66 -17.72
C ASN A 445 27.36 -6.92 -16.28
N VAL A 446 27.09 -5.85 -15.52
CA VAL A 446 26.53 -5.95 -14.16
C VAL A 446 25.12 -6.55 -14.20
N ARG A 447 24.26 -6.09 -15.11
CA ARG A 447 22.88 -6.60 -15.24
C ARG A 447 22.83 -8.06 -15.69
N LEU A 448 23.76 -8.52 -16.53
CA LEU A 448 23.89 -9.93 -16.92
C LEU A 448 24.19 -10.83 -15.71
N VAL A 449 25.16 -10.45 -14.87
CA VAL A 449 25.46 -11.21 -13.64
C VAL A 449 24.25 -11.19 -12.68
N GLN A 450 23.61 -10.03 -12.51
CA GLN A 450 22.39 -9.92 -11.71
C GLN A 450 21.29 -10.86 -12.20
N MET A 451 21.09 -10.95 -13.52
CA MET A 451 20.10 -11.85 -14.10
C MET A 451 20.47 -13.33 -13.93
N GLY A 452 21.75 -13.68 -14.07
CA GLY A 452 22.23 -15.05 -13.81
C GLY A 452 21.92 -15.53 -12.39
N VAL A 453 22.21 -14.68 -11.40
CA VAL A 453 21.85 -14.94 -9.98
C VAL A 453 20.34 -15.10 -9.83
N ALA A 454 19.56 -14.17 -10.41
CA ALA A 454 18.10 -14.19 -10.31
C ALA A 454 17.49 -15.48 -10.89
N LEU A 455 17.92 -15.91 -12.07
CA LEU A 455 17.40 -17.12 -12.73
C LEU A 455 17.78 -18.40 -11.96
N GLN A 456 19.01 -18.50 -11.46
CA GLN A 456 19.41 -19.64 -10.62
C GLN A 456 18.57 -19.72 -9.34
N HIS A 457 18.37 -18.57 -8.67
CA HIS A 457 17.54 -18.50 -7.46
C HIS A 457 16.07 -18.85 -7.74
N LEU A 458 15.46 -18.29 -8.79
CA LEU A 458 14.08 -18.59 -9.17
C LEU A 458 13.90 -20.08 -9.49
N SER A 459 14.86 -20.70 -10.19
CA SER A 459 14.83 -22.12 -10.49
C SER A 459 14.87 -22.97 -9.21
N ARG A 460 15.71 -22.60 -8.23
CA ARG A 460 15.76 -23.27 -6.91
C ARG A 460 14.43 -23.14 -6.18
N VAL A 461 13.86 -21.94 -6.10
CA VAL A 461 12.58 -21.70 -5.40
C VAL A 461 11.45 -22.52 -6.03
N ILE A 462 11.35 -22.55 -7.36
CA ILE A 462 10.34 -23.34 -8.06
C ILE A 462 10.56 -24.83 -7.81
N SER A 463 11.78 -25.33 -7.95
CA SER A 463 12.11 -26.74 -7.68
C SER A 463 11.73 -27.18 -6.26
N ASP A 464 12.09 -26.38 -5.25
CA ASP A 464 12.05 -26.83 -3.86
C ASP A 464 10.71 -26.52 -3.18
N VAL A 465 10.03 -25.43 -3.57
CA VAL A 465 8.86 -24.90 -2.85
C VAL A 465 7.57 -25.01 -3.68
N ALA A 466 7.69 -24.84 -5.00
CA ALA A 466 6.55 -24.80 -5.91
C ALA A 466 6.77 -25.63 -7.19
N PRO A 467 7.03 -26.95 -7.09
CA PRO A 467 7.37 -27.77 -8.25
C PRO A 467 6.33 -27.63 -9.37
N GLY A 468 6.80 -27.28 -10.58
CA GLY A 468 5.95 -27.10 -11.76
C GLY A 468 5.11 -25.81 -11.76
N ALA A 469 5.30 -24.90 -10.80
CA ALA A 469 4.66 -23.59 -10.84
C ALA A 469 5.20 -22.77 -12.02
N PRO A 470 4.33 -22.15 -12.83
CA PRO A 470 4.78 -21.29 -13.90
C PRO A 470 5.31 -19.96 -13.34
N LEU A 471 6.31 -19.40 -14.01
CA LEU A 471 6.97 -18.14 -13.67
C LEU A 471 6.31 -16.96 -14.38
N VAL A 472 5.94 -15.93 -13.61
CA VAL A 472 5.66 -14.56 -14.07
C VAL A 472 6.78 -13.68 -13.53
N PHE A 473 7.64 -13.16 -14.40
CA PHE A 473 8.78 -12.33 -14.01
C PHE A 473 8.62 -10.90 -14.54
N CYS A 474 8.17 -10.03 -13.63
CA CYS A 474 7.99 -8.59 -13.86
C CYS A 474 9.24 -7.82 -13.46
N GLY A 475 9.40 -6.61 -14.00
CA GLY A 475 10.43 -5.70 -13.52
C GLY A 475 10.73 -4.55 -14.44
N ASP A 476 11.48 -3.61 -13.89
CA ASP A 476 12.32 -2.68 -14.64
C ASP A 476 13.69 -3.32 -14.81
N PHE A 477 13.99 -3.78 -16.01
CA PHE A 477 15.23 -4.49 -16.28
C PHE A 477 16.35 -3.52 -16.67
N ASN A 478 16.08 -2.22 -16.84
CA ASN A 478 17.04 -1.24 -17.34
C ASN A 478 17.81 -1.73 -18.59
N SER A 479 17.12 -2.48 -19.44
CA SER A 479 17.71 -3.23 -20.54
C SER A 479 16.80 -3.17 -21.77
N THR A 480 17.33 -2.66 -22.87
CA THR A 480 16.61 -2.58 -24.15
C THR A 480 16.49 -3.95 -24.82
N PRO A 481 15.58 -4.12 -25.81
CA PRO A 481 15.34 -5.42 -26.44
C PRO A 481 16.56 -6.09 -27.09
N ASN A 482 17.59 -5.31 -27.45
CA ASN A 482 18.84 -5.77 -28.03
C ASN A 482 19.96 -6.02 -27.00
N SER A 483 19.66 -5.92 -25.71
CA SER A 483 20.63 -6.17 -24.63
C SER A 483 20.80 -7.66 -24.37
N GLY A 484 21.95 -8.03 -23.79
CA GLY A 484 22.25 -9.41 -23.43
C GLY A 484 21.29 -9.94 -22.37
N VAL A 485 20.76 -9.10 -21.48
CA VAL A 485 19.75 -9.53 -20.48
C VAL A 485 18.49 -10.03 -21.17
N VAL A 486 17.99 -9.30 -22.18
CA VAL A 486 16.80 -9.72 -22.92
C VAL A 486 17.10 -10.97 -23.74
N GLN A 487 18.27 -11.03 -24.37
CA GLN A 487 18.72 -12.24 -25.08
C GLN A 487 18.79 -13.46 -24.15
N LEU A 488 19.34 -13.32 -22.95
CA LEU A 488 19.40 -14.40 -21.95
C LEU A 488 18.00 -14.94 -21.62
N LEU A 489 17.02 -14.04 -21.48
CA LEU A 489 15.66 -14.40 -21.12
C LEU A 489 14.90 -15.00 -22.31
N SER A 490 15.06 -14.47 -23.53
CA SER A 490 14.31 -14.89 -24.71
C SER A 490 14.94 -16.02 -25.51
N GLU A 491 16.25 -16.23 -25.39
CA GLU A 491 16.99 -17.27 -26.12
C GLU A 491 17.62 -18.31 -25.19
N ALA A 492 17.46 -18.13 -23.87
CA ALA A 492 18.03 -18.96 -22.81
C ALA A 492 19.57 -19.01 -22.77
N ALA A 493 20.27 -18.18 -23.54
CA ALA A 493 21.72 -18.10 -23.53
C ALA A 493 22.23 -16.73 -23.98
N VAL A 494 23.40 -16.34 -23.48
CA VAL A 494 24.19 -15.20 -23.96
C VAL A 494 25.60 -15.68 -24.24
N PRO A 495 26.12 -15.49 -25.46
CA PRO A 495 27.46 -15.95 -25.82
C PRO A 495 28.55 -15.11 -25.15
N GLN A 496 29.74 -15.71 -25.02
CA GLN A 496 30.92 -15.06 -24.46
C GLN A 496 31.32 -13.76 -25.19
N GLN A 497 31.02 -13.66 -26.48
CA GLN A 497 31.39 -12.53 -27.34
C GLN A 497 30.35 -11.39 -27.32
N HIS A 498 29.28 -11.50 -26.52
CA HIS A 498 28.24 -10.48 -26.47
C HIS A 498 28.81 -9.13 -25.99
N ALA A 499 28.44 -8.04 -26.66
CA ALA A 499 29.01 -6.70 -26.40
C ALA A 499 28.81 -6.21 -24.97
N ASP A 500 27.69 -6.59 -24.33
CA ASP A 500 27.38 -6.19 -22.95
C ASP A 500 28.42 -6.65 -21.93
N TRP A 501 29.18 -7.72 -22.18
CA TRP A 501 30.27 -8.13 -21.29
C TRP A 501 31.39 -7.10 -21.17
N SER A 502 31.48 -6.18 -22.14
CA SER A 502 32.44 -5.08 -22.20
C SER A 502 31.79 -3.69 -22.06
N SER A 503 30.52 -3.61 -21.66
CA SER A 503 29.73 -2.37 -21.69
C SER A 503 30.30 -1.25 -20.82
N SER A 504 31.02 -1.60 -19.75
CA SER A 504 31.66 -0.65 -18.83
C SER A 504 33.09 -0.27 -19.24
N GLY A 505 33.63 -0.82 -20.33
CA GLY A 505 35.01 -0.63 -20.76
C GLY A 505 35.92 -1.81 -20.40
N PRO A 506 37.21 -1.76 -20.81
CA PRO A 506 38.14 -2.89 -20.71
C PRO A 506 38.45 -3.30 -19.26
N GLU A 507 38.47 -2.34 -18.32
CA GLU A 507 38.78 -2.57 -16.91
C GLU A 507 37.76 -3.48 -16.21
N GLU A 508 36.49 -3.40 -16.61
CA GLU A 508 35.40 -4.18 -16.02
C GLU A 508 34.85 -5.26 -16.95
N THR A 509 35.61 -5.65 -17.97
CA THR A 509 35.17 -6.67 -18.93
C THR A 509 35.26 -8.06 -18.32
N CYS A 510 34.23 -8.89 -18.53
CA CYS A 510 34.23 -10.28 -18.11
C CYS A 510 33.48 -11.13 -19.15
N CYS A 511 34.23 -11.78 -20.03
CA CYS A 511 33.65 -12.55 -21.13
C CYS A 511 33.33 -13.97 -20.67
N MET A 512 32.04 -14.30 -20.55
CA MET A 512 31.60 -15.66 -20.27
C MET A 512 30.34 -16.04 -21.06
N GLU A 513 30.17 -17.32 -21.36
CA GLU A 513 28.87 -17.83 -21.78
C GLU A 513 27.97 -17.95 -20.55
N LEU A 514 26.77 -17.38 -20.62
CA LEU A 514 25.77 -17.47 -19.56
C LEU A 514 24.52 -18.16 -20.10
N ILE A 515 24.15 -19.28 -19.48
CA ILE A 515 23.00 -20.10 -19.87
C ILE A 515 21.92 -19.96 -18.80
N SER A 516 20.69 -19.73 -19.22
CA SER A 516 19.52 -19.65 -18.36
C SER A 516 19.16 -21.02 -17.82
N THR A 517 18.76 -21.08 -16.55
CA THR A 517 18.13 -22.27 -15.93
C THR A 517 16.69 -22.50 -16.40
N PHE A 518 16.11 -21.52 -17.10
CA PHE A 518 14.78 -21.57 -17.69
C PHE A 518 14.88 -21.72 -19.23
N PRO A 519 13.94 -22.43 -19.87
CA PRO A 519 13.71 -22.31 -21.31
C PRO A 519 13.41 -20.86 -21.72
N PRO A 520 13.48 -20.55 -23.03
CA PRO A 520 13.08 -19.26 -23.58
C PRO A 520 11.79 -18.69 -22.98
N LEU A 521 11.88 -17.53 -22.36
CA LEU A 521 10.74 -16.79 -21.82
C LEU A 521 10.19 -15.82 -22.87
N LEU A 522 8.88 -15.60 -22.81
CA LEU A 522 8.17 -14.67 -23.68
C LEU A 522 7.91 -13.35 -22.94
N SER A 523 8.28 -12.21 -23.55
CA SER A 523 7.76 -10.91 -23.09
C SER A 523 6.28 -10.79 -23.47
N ALA A 524 5.41 -10.83 -22.46
CA ALA A 524 3.96 -10.88 -22.64
C ALA A 524 3.38 -9.59 -23.27
N CYS A 525 4.06 -8.46 -23.13
CA CYS A 525 3.68 -7.19 -23.76
C CYS A 525 4.48 -6.90 -25.05
N GLY A 526 5.26 -7.88 -25.53
CA GLY A 526 6.15 -7.71 -26.68
C GLY A 526 7.32 -6.79 -26.38
N GLN A 527 7.71 -5.99 -27.38
CA GLN A 527 8.79 -5.02 -27.31
C GLN A 527 8.25 -3.64 -27.75
N PRO A 528 7.56 -2.90 -26.85
CA PRO A 528 7.09 -1.56 -27.16
C PRO A 528 8.23 -0.64 -27.64
N ALA A 529 7.89 0.44 -28.34
CA ALA A 529 8.89 1.44 -28.74
C ALA A 529 9.61 2.03 -27.51
N TYR A 530 8.86 2.23 -26.43
CA TYR A 530 9.38 2.64 -25.13
C TYR A 530 8.40 2.27 -24.02
N THR A 531 8.95 2.09 -22.83
CA THR A 531 8.21 1.99 -21.56
C THR A 531 8.67 3.08 -20.59
N ASN A 532 9.87 3.64 -20.76
CA ASN A 532 10.34 4.88 -20.15
C ASN A 532 10.46 5.98 -21.22
N TYR A 533 9.98 7.20 -20.93
CA TYR A 533 10.04 8.33 -21.88
C TYR A 533 10.29 9.67 -21.18
N VAL A 534 11.54 10.15 -21.23
CA VAL A 534 11.99 11.43 -20.67
C VAL A 534 12.61 12.33 -21.75
N GLY A 535 12.82 13.61 -21.43
CA GLY A 535 13.27 14.62 -22.42
C GLY A 535 14.60 14.33 -23.14
N GLY A 536 15.44 13.43 -22.62
CA GLY A 536 16.74 13.06 -23.22
C GLY A 536 16.94 11.56 -23.46
N PHE A 537 15.96 10.72 -23.14
CA PHE A 537 16.05 9.27 -23.29
C PHE A 537 14.65 8.67 -23.40
N HIS A 538 14.49 7.66 -24.25
CA HIS A 538 13.33 6.80 -24.25
C HIS A 538 13.73 5.39 -24.67
N GLY A 539 13.12 4.38 -24.06
CA GLY A 539 13.44 2.99 -24.36
C GLY A 539 12.50 2.00 -23.68
N CYS A 540 12.44 0.80 -24.23
CA CYS A 540 11.74 -0.32 -23.61
C CYS A 540 12.65 -0.93 -22.54
N LEU A 541 12.34 -0.69 -21.28
CA LEU A 541 13.12 -1.14 -20.12
C LEU A 541 12.34 -2.12 -19.25
N ASP A 542 11.01 -2.07 -19.32
CA ASP A 542 10.10 -2.84 -18.50
C ASP A 542 9.57 -4.05 -19.27
N TYR A 543 9.42 -5.18 -18.59
CA TYR A 543 8.90 -6.40 -19.19
C TYR A 543 8.03 -7.19 -18.20
N ILE A 544 7.14 -8.00 -18.76
CA ILE A 544 6.44 -9.08 -18.05
C ILE A 544 6.81 -10.37 -18.77
N PHE A 545 7.82 -11.09 -18.28
CA PHE A 545 8.23 -12.37 -18.85
C PHE A 545 7.38 -13.51 -18.32
N ILE A 546 6.94 -14.40 -19.21
CA ILE A 546 6.18 -15.61 -18.88
C ILE A 546 6.78 -16.84 -19.55
N GLN A 547 6.50 -18.02 -19.02
CA GLN A 547 6.85 -19.29 -19.67
C GLN A 547 5.79 -19.66 -20.73
N PRO A 548 6.11 -19.62 -22.04
CA PRO A 548 5.13 -19.80 -23.11
C PRO A 548 4.52 -21.23 -23.15
N GLU A 549 5.21 -22.22 -22.59
CA GLU A 549 4.68 -23.60 -22.48
C GLU A 549 3.55 -23.71 -21.45
N SER A 550 3.53 -22.81 -20.46
CA SER A 550 2.60 -22.86 -19.32
C SER A 550 1.57 -21.74 -19.32
N MET A 551 1.83 -20.64 -20.02
CA MET A 551 0.98 -19.46 -20.10
C MET A 551 0.95 -18.88 -21.51
N GLN A 552 -0.22 -18.39 -21.92
CA GLN A 552 -0.44 -17.71 -23.20
C GLN A 552 -0.98 -16.30 -22.95
N VAL A 553 -0.60 -15.37 -23.81
CA VAL A 553 -1.12 -14.00 -23.78
C VAL A 553 -2.49 -14.00 -24.44
N GLU A 554 -3.51 -13.59 -23.69
CA GLU A 554 -4.87 -13.40 -24.18
C GLU A 554 -5.02 -12.02 -24.81
N GLN A 555 -4.54 -11.00 -24.10
CA GLN A 555 -4.68 -9.60 -24.53
C GLN A 555 -3.61 -8.73 -23.88
N VAL A 556 -2.98 -7.86 -24.66
CA VAL A 556 -2.15 -6.77 -24.14
C VAL A 556 -3.00 -5.50 -24.04
N ILE A 557 -2.97 -4.82 -22.90
CA ILE A 557 -3.62 -3.51 -22.76
C ILE A 557 -2.74 -2.47 -23.45
N PRO A 558 -3.25 -1.75 -24.47
CA PRO A 558 -2.41 -0.85 -25.25
C PRO A 558 -1.76 0.22 -24.37
N LEU A 559 -0.52 0.56 -24.68
CA LEU A 559 0.16 1.72 -24.10
C LEU A 559 -0.51 3.01 -24.61
N PRO A 560 -0.36 4.13 -23.89
CA PRO A 560 -0.77 5.44 -24.41
C PRO A 560 -0.12 5.71 -25.77
N SER A 561 -0.85 6.36 -26.65
CA SER A 561 -0.34 6.81 -27.94
C SER A 561 0.85 7.77 -27.77
N HIS A 562 1.69 7.87 -28.79
CA HIS A 562 2.81 8.81 -28.75
C HIS A 562 2.35 10.27 -28.57
N GLN A 563 1.18 10.62 -29.11
CA GLN A 563 0.57 11.94 -28.91
C GLN A 563 0.21 12.18 -27.43
N GLU A 564 -0.39 11.19 -26.75
CA GLU A 564 -0.70 11.30 -25.32
C GLU A 564 0.57 11.45 -24.48
N VAL A 565 1.63 10.69 -24.78
CA VAL A 565 2.92 10.75 -24.09
C VAL A 565 3.63 12.10 -24.29
N THR A 566 3.55 12.68 -25.49
CA THR A 566 4.27 13.91 -25.86
C THR A 566 3.43 15.17 -25.72
N THR A 567 2.16 15.08 -25.29
CA THR A 567 1.28 16.24 -25.07
C THR A 567 1.94 17.29 -24.17
N TYR A 568 2.70 16.86 -23.16
CA TYR A 568 3.48 17.72 -22.26
C TYR A 568 4.99 17.56 -22.46
N LYS A 569 5.41 17.31 -23.71
CA LYS A 569 6.78 16.99 -24.17
C LYS A 569 7.26 15.58 -23.81
N ALA A 570 7.19 15.17 -22.55
CA ALA A 570 7.63 13.85 -22.07
C ALA A 570 6.97 13.51 -20.71
N LEU A 571 7.40 12.41 -20.08
CA LEU A 571 6.91 11.92 -18.79
C LEU A 571 7.90 12.22 -17.65
N PRO A 572 7.45 12.40 -16.39
CA PRO A 572 6.07 12.51 -15.94
C PRO A 572 5.43 13.83 -16.43
N SER A 573 4.11 13.92 -16.28
CA SER A 573 3.34 15.12 -16.63
C SER A 573 2.13 15.29 -15.72
N VAL A 574 1.34 16.35 -15.94
CA VAL A 574 0.06 16.53 -15.25
C VAL A 574 -0.92 15.38 -15.51
N ALA A 575 -0.76 14.63 -16.61
CA ALA A 575 -1.65 13.53 -17.00
C ALA A 575 -1.01 12.13 -16.84
N HIS A 576 0.21 12.04 -16.30
CA HIS A 576 0.95 10.78 -16.18
C HIS A 576 1.93 10.84 -14.98
N PRO A 577 1.83 9.95 -13.98
CA PRO A 577 2.48 10.14 -12.68
C PRO A 577 3.90 9.56 -12.53
N SER A 578 4.41 8.88 -13.54
CA SER A 578 5.75 8.28 -13.57
C SER A 578 6.49 8.71 -14.84
N ASP A 579 7.80 8.51 -14.91
CA ASP A 579 8.57 8.56 -16.15
C ASP A 579 8.48 7.24 -16.96
N HIS A 580 7.97 6.18 -16.32
CA HIS A 580 7.62 4.91 -16.96
C HIS A 580 6.13 4.80 -17.27
N ILE A 581 5.75 3.85 -18.11
CA ILE A 581 4.37 3.51 -18.48
C ILE A 581 4.06 2.11 -17.96
N ALA A 582 2.98 1.95 -17.20
CA ALA A 582 2.57 0.65 -16.69
C ALA A 582 2.36 -0.37 -17.83
N LEU A 583 2.97 -1.55 -17.73
CA LEU A 583 2.63 -2.68 -18.59
C LEU A 583 1.45 -3.44 -17.98
N ALA A 584 0.47 -3.81 -18.81
CA ALA A 584 -0.69 -4.58 -18.37
C ALA A 584 -1.08 -5.60 -19.44
N THR A 585 -1.25 -6.86 -19.03
CA THR A 585 -1.58 -7.98 -19.93
C THR A 585 -2.50 -8.97 -19.24
N LEU A 586 -3.33 -9.65 -20.03
CA LEU A 586 -4.14 -10.78 -19.61
C LEU A 586 -3.43 -12.05 -20.09
N VAL A 587 -3.17 -12.95 -19.16
CA VAL A 587 -2.57 -14.27 -19.44
C VAL A 587 -3.50 -15.39 -19.00
N ILE A 588 -3.52 -16.47 -19.78
CA ILE A 588 -4.25 -17.69 -19.48
C ILE A 588 -3.26 -18.84 -19.32
N SER A 589 -3.49 -19.71 -18.33
CA SER A 589 -2.63 -20.89 -18.17
C SER A 589 -3.00 -21.99 -19.15
N ALA A 590 -2.00 -22.58 -19.81
CA ALA A 590 -2.15 -23.64 -20.79
C ALA A 590 -2.89 -24.88 -20.23
N ALA A 591 -2.72 -25.18 -18.93
CA ALA A 591 -3.41 -26.28 -18.25
C ALA A 591 -4.90 -26.02 -17.94
N ALA A 592 -5.39 -24.79 -18.19
CA ALA A 592 -6.81 -24.44 -18.09
C ALA A 592 -7.48 -24.29 -19.47
N GLY A 593 -6.70 -24.10 -20.54
CA GLY A 593 -7.19 -24.00 -21.93
C GLY A 593 -7.44 -25.33 -22.63
N SER A 594 -7.11 -26.47 -22.00
CA SER A 594 -7.26 -27.80 -22.61
C SER A 594 -8.71 -28.31 -22.72
N SER A 595 -9.71 -27.57 -22.22
CA SER A 595 -11.12 -27.82 -22.57
C SER A 595 -11.66 -26.93 -23.71
N MET A 596 -10.85 -25.98 -24.23
CA MET A 596 -11.20 -25.11 -25.35
C MET A 596 -10.12 -25.14 -26.44
N ARG A 597 -9.91 -26.30 -27.06
CA ARG A 597 -9.34 -26.39 -28.42
C ARG A 597 -10.03 -27.47 -29.22
N CYS A 598 -10.96 -27.07 -30.08
CA CYS A 598 -11.18 -27.73 -31.36
C CYS A 598 -11.46 -26.65 -32.40
N GLY A 599 -10.56 -26.49 -33.37
CA GLY A 599 -10.61 -25.44 -34.38
C GLY A 599 -9.22 -25.04 -34.86
N ILE A 600 -8.44 -26.03 -35.33
CA ILE A 600 -7.20 -25.78 -36.07
C ILE A 600 -7.62 -25.23 -37.45
N PHE A 601 -7.36 -23.95 -37.70
CA PHE A 601 -7.24 -23.43 -39.07
C PHE A 601 -5.75 -23.49 -39.45
N THR A 602 -5.38 -24.52 -40.19
CA THR A 602 -4.18 -24.51 -41.02
C THR A 602 -4.56 -23.87 -42.36
N GLU A 603 -4.17 -22.63 -42.59
CA GLU A 603 -4.12 -22.07 -43.94
C GLU A 603 -2.73 -22.33 -44.54
N THR A 604 -2.67 -23.31 -45.43
CA THR A 604 -1.65 -23.44 -46.46
C THR A 604 -2.12 -22.67 -47.69
N SER A 605 -1.57 -21.49 -47.94
CA SER A 605 -1.76 -20.76 -49.20
C SER A 605 -0.57 -20.99 -50.13
N ASN A 606 -0.65 -22.06 -50.94
CA ASN A 606 0.14 -22.19 -52.15
C ASN A 606 -0.68 -21.69 -53.35
N LEU A 607 -0.04 -20.82 -54.14
CA LEU A 607 -0.53 -20.28 -55.41
C LEU A 607 -0.99 -21.40 -56.35
N CYS A 608 -2.16 -21.24 -56.99
CA CYS A 608 -2.33 -21.64 -58.39
C CYS A 608 -3.55 -21.01 -59.08
N CYS A 609 -3.24 -20.24 -60.13
CA CYS A 609 -3.97 -19.88 -61.34
C CYS A 609 -5.51 -20.07 -61.42
N CYS A 610 -6.20 -18.93 -61.57
CA CYS A 610 -7.56 -18.85 -62.11
C CYS A 610 -7.58 -19.04 -63.64
N LYS A 611 -8.45 -19.94 -64.12
CA LYS A 611 -9.17 -19.82 -65.42
C LYS A 611 -10.57 -20.42 -65.24
N PRO A 612 -11.65 -19.76 -65.69
CA PRO A 612 -13.00 -20.32 -65.64
C PRO A 612 -13.36 -21.02 -66.96
N PRO A 613 -14.30 -21.98 -66.93
CA PRO A 613 -15.16 -22.20 -68.08
C PRO A 613 -16.66 -22.05 -67.71
N CYS A 614 -17.43 -21.85 -68.77
CA CYS A 614 -18.86 -21.58 -68.85
C CYS A 614 -19.77 -22.59 -68.15
#